data_AF-A0A5N5JW95-F1
#
_entry.id   AF-A0A5N5JW95-F1
#
_cell.length_a   1.000
_cell.length_b   1.000
_cell.length_c   1.000
_cell.angle_alpha   90.00
_cell.angle_beta   90.00
_cell.angle_gamma   90.00
#
_symmetry.space_group_name_H-M   'P 1'
#
loop_
_entity.id
_entity.type
_entity.pdbx_description
1 polymer ?
#
loop_
_entity_poly.entity_id
_entity_poly.type
_entity_poly.pdbx_seq_one_letter_code
_entity_poly.pdbx_strand_id
1 'polypeptide(L)' 'MTTETPFRPREKLIDHQKYFQSIHKHTYLKGPLDKVTSVAIPIAFAATSLFLIGRGIYNMSHGIGKKE' A
#
# COMPACT_ATOMS: atom_id res chain seq x y z
N MET A 1 -32.72 4.00 -27.44
CA MET A 1 -31.79 3.60 -26.36
C MET A 1 -32.06 4.49 -25.18
N THR A 2 -32.64 3.96 -24.10
CA THR A 2 -32.85 4.70 -22.86
C THR A 2 -31.50 4.96 -22.21
N THR A 3 -31.10 6.23 -22.11
CA THR A 3 -29.85 6.61 -21.45
C THR A 3 -30.07 6.55 -19.95
N GLU A 4 -29.72 5.44 -19.32
CA GLU A 4 -29.80 5.31 -17.86
C GLU A 4 -28.79 6.24 -17.18
N THR A 5 -29.22 6.87 -16.10
CA THR A 5 -28.35 7.73 -15.31
C THR A 5 -27.46 6.88 -14.39
N PRO A 6 -26.19 7.25 -14.18
CA PRO A 6 -25.30 6.48 -13.30
C PRO A 6 -25.83 6.44 -11.86
N PHE A 7 -25.53 5.36 -11.13
CA PHE A 7 -25.94 5.17 -9.71
C PHE A 7 -25.40 6.23 -8.73
N ARG A 8 -24.42 7.03 -9.16
CA ARG A 8 -23.88 8.17 -8.42
C ARG A 8 -23.82 9.39 -9.33
N PRO A 9 -24.25 10.56 -8.83
CA PRO A 9 -24.00 11.83 -9.49
C PRO A 9 -22.49 12.04 -9.72
N ARG A 10 -22.09 12.64 -10.86
CA ARG A 10 -20.69 12.76 -11.27
C ARG A 10 -19.93 13.89 -10.57
N GLU A 11 -20.62 14.76 -9.85
CA GLU A 11 -20.07 15.92 -9.15
C GLU A 11 -18.99 15.47 -8.15
N LYS A 12 -19.27 14.42 -7.36
CA LYS A 12 -18.27 13.86 -6.43
C LYS A 12 -17.01 13.35 -7.14
N LEU A 13 -17.17 12.77 -8.32
CA LEU A 13 -16.02 12.28 -9.10
C LEU A 13 -15.18 13.47 -9.60
N ILE A 14 -15.83 14.53 -10.09
CA ILE A 14 -15.17 15.77 -10.52
C ILE A 14 -14.45 16.44 -9.34
N ASP A 15 -15.03 16.44 -8.14
CA ASP A 15 -14.39 16.98 -6.94
C ASP A 15 -13.12 16.19 -6.57
N HIS A 16 -13.18 14.85 -6.63
CA HIS A 16 -12.01 14.00 -6.43
C HIS A 16 -10.94 14.25 -7.51
N GLN A 17 -11.33 14.44 -8.78
CA GLN A 17 -10.40 14.78 -9.85
C GLN A 17 -9.67 16.09 -9.57
N LYS A 18 -10.41 17.16 -9.24
CA LYS A 18 -9.82 18.46 -8.87
C LYS A 18 -8.88 18.33 -7.69
N TYR A 19 -9.28 17.62 -6.64
CA TYR A 19 -8.46 17.36 -5.46
C TYR A 19 -7.14 16.67 -5.84
N PHE A 20 -7.18 15.50 -6.48
CA PHE A 20 -5.98 14.73 -6.81
C PHE A 20 -5.10 15.35 -7.91
N GLN A 21 -5.67 16.18 -8.79
CA GLN A 21 -4.92 16.91 -9.81
C GLN A 21 -4.21 18.14 -9.24
N SER A 22 -4.76 18.79 -8.20
CA SER A 22 -4.11 19.93 -7.53
C SER A 22 -2.87 19.55 -6.69
N ILE A 23 -2.68 18.25 -6.40
CA ILE A 23 -1.59 17.76 -5.56
C ILE A 23 -0.35 17.40 -6.39
N HIS A 24 0.74 18.10 -6.10
CA HIS A 24 2.05 17.95 -6.76
C HIS A 24 2.90 16.87 -6.06
N LYS A 25 2.42 15.62 -6.08
CA LYS A 25 3.12 14.44 -5.56
C LYS A 25 3.04 13.28 -6.54
N HIS A 26 3.92 12.29 -6.38
CA HIS A 26 3.78 11.01 -7.08
C HIS A 26 2.45 10.35 -6.77
N THR A 27 1.93 9.58 -7.73
CA THR A 27 0.58 8.99 -7.71
C THR A 27 0.26 8.24 -6.42
N TYR A 28 1.21 7.50 -5.86
CA TYR A 28 1.05 6.69 -4.65
C TYR A 28 1.16 7.47 -3.33
N LEU A 29 1.16 8.81 -3.36
CA LEU A 29 1.27 9.68 -2.18
C LEU A 29 0.26 10.84 -2.18
N LYS A 30 -0.75 10.79 -3.04
CA LYS A 30 -1.66 11.93 -3.24
C LYS A 30 -2.75 11.99 -2.17
N GLY A 31 -3.30 10.85 -1.79
CA GLY A 31 -4.30 10.75 -0.73
C GLY A 31 -3.68 10.90 0.67
N PRO A 32 -4.46 11.37 1.66
CA PRO A 32 -4.01 11.42 3.04
C PRO A 32 -3.74 10.02 3.61
N LEU A 33 -4.54 9.02 3.20
CA LEU A 33 -4.37 7.62 3.60
C LEU A 33 -3.21 6.93 2.89
N ASP A 34 -2.78 7.43 1.72
CA ASP A 34 -1.69 6.84 0.93
C ASP A 34 -0.38 6.81 1.71
N LYS A 35 -0.15 7.77 2.62
CA LYS A 35 1.02 7.72 3.51
C LYS A 35 1.00 6.49 4.42
N VAL A 36 -0.16 6.12 4.94
CA VAL A 36 -0.30 4.95 5.81
C VAL A 36 -0.19 3.67 4.97
N THR A 37 -0.93 3.60 3.87
CA THR A 37 -1.05 2.38 3.06
C THR A 37 0.17 2.10 2.18
N SER A 38 0.85 3.12 1.67
CA SER A 38 1.97 2.98 0.73
C SER A 38 3.35 3.23 1.35
N VAL A 39 3.44 3.74 2.58
CA VAL A 39 4.72 3.97 3.27
C VAL A 39 4.81 3.17 4.57
N ALA A 40 3.92 3.43 5.54
CA ALA A 40 4.06 2.85 6.87
C ALA A 40 3.87 1.32 6.86
N ILE A 41 2.77 0.83 6.29
CA ILE A 41 2.46 -0.61 6.25
C ILE A 41 3.53 -1.39 5.45
N PRO A 42 3.89 -0.99 4.20
CA PRO A 42 4.85 -1.75 3.43
C PRO A 42 6.26 -1.75 4.03
N ILE A 43 6.72 -0.63 4.63
CA ILE A 43 8.04 -0.58 5.26
C ILE A 43 8.09 -1.50 6.49
N ALA A 44 7.10 -1.41 7.38
CA ALA A 44 7.06 -2.28 8.56
C ALA A 44 6.99 -3.76 8.17
N PHE A 45 6.18 -4.08 7.17
CA PHE A 45 6.04 -5.44 6.65
C PHE A 45 7.33 -5.95 5.99
N ALA A 46 7.96 -5.14 5.14
CA ALA A 46 9.21 -5.50 4.47
C ALA A 46 10.35 -5.68 5.48
N ALA A 47 10.51 -4.77 6.44
CA ALA A 47 11.54 -4.86 7.47
C ALA A 47 11.39 -6.14 8.31
N THR A 48 10.17 -6.42 8.75
CA THR A 48 9.88 -7.63 9.54
C THR A 48 10.14 -8.90 8.73
N SER A 49 9.68 -8.92 7.47
CA SER A 49 9.88 -10.06 6.57
C SER A 49 11.36 -10.31 6.30
N LEU A 50 12.13 -9.27 5.97
CA LEU A 50 13.57 -9.37 5.73
C LEU A 50 14.33 -9.86 6.97
N PHE A 51 13.96 -9.37 8.15
CA PHE A 51 14.55 -9.83 9.41
C PHE A 51 14.30 -11.34 9.63
N LEU A 52 13.06 -11.79 9.46
CA LEU A 52 12.71 -13.20 9.64
C LEU A 52 13.38 -14.10 8.59
N ILE A 53 13.46 -13.65 7.34
CA ILE A 53 14.18 -14.35 6.26
C ILE A 53 15.66 -14.48 6.61
N GLY A 54 16.32 -13.38 7.00
CA GLY A 54 17.73 -13.38 7.37
C GLY A 54 18.01 -14.32 8.55
N ARG A 55 17.17 -14.27 9.60
CA ARG A 55 17.26 -15.18 10.74
C ARG A 55 17.06 -16.63 10.33
N GLY A 56 16.08 -16.90 9.45
CA GLY A 56 15.82 -18.23 8.93
C GLY A 56 17.03 -18.81 8.19
N ILE A 57 17.60 -18.03 7.27
CA ILE A 57 18.82 -18.40 6.53
C ILE A 57 19.99 -18.64 7.48
N TYR A 58 20.21 -17.76 8.45
CA TYR A 58 21.27 -17.90 9.44
C TYR A 58 21.13 -19.20 10.26
N ASN A 59 19.92 -19.49 10.75
CA ASN A 59 19.67 -20.70 11.52
C ASN A 59 19.90 -21.96 10.68
N MET A 60 19.45 -21.97 9.42
CA MET A 60 19.65 -23.09 8.49
C MET A 60 21.14 -23.31 8.19
N SER A 61 21.91 -22.25 7.94
CA SER A 61 23.33 -22.35 7.60
C SER A 61 24.21 -22.78 8.78
N HIS A 62 23.80 -22.50 10.01
CA HIS A 62 24.53 -22.88 11.23
C HIS A 62 23.98 -24.14 11.91
N GLY A 63 22.92 -24.76 11.35
CA GLY A 63 22.29 -25.94 11.93
C GLY A 63 21.63 -25.68 13.30
N ILE A 64 21.25 -24.43 13.59
CA ILE A 64 20.67 -23.97 14.86
C ILE A 64 19.14 -24.13 14.82
N GLY A 65 18.54 -24.48 15.96
CA GLY A 65 17.07 -24.50 16.11
C GLY A 65 16.40 -25.79 15.60
N LYS A 66 17.16 -26.87 15.47
CA LYS A 66 16.59 -28.22 15.28
C LYS A 66 15.77 -28.58 16.52
N LYS A 67 14.58 -29.14 16.30
CA LYS A 67 13.85 -29.85 17.35
C LYS A 67 14.48 -31.24 17.49
N GLU A 68 14.46 -31.79 18.69
CA GLU A 68 14.88 -33.19 18.95
C GLU A 68 14.19 -34.17 18.00
#